data_AF-A0A4P7SIT9-F1
#
_entry.id   AF-A0A4P7SIT9-F1
#
_cell.length_a   1.000
_cell.length_b   1.000
_cell.length_c   1.000
_cell.angle_alpha   90.00
_cell.angle_beta   90.00
_cell.angle_gamma   90.00
#
_symmetry.space_group_name_H-M   'P 1'
#
loop_
_entity.id
_entity.type
_entity.pdbx_description
1 polymer ?
#
loop_
_entity_poly.entity_id
_entity_poly.type
_entity_poly.pdbx_seq_one_letter_code
_entity_poly.pdbx_strand_id
1 'polypeptide(L)'
;MSQQNPDVPEGTPKHEGTTPAAETTVPAAAAGTPVPAAPGAGTPASTEGTTAADAGATAADAPRATPAATEVVEEDVYVVPAGTVVTAAPGLLARLGAEAVGSFFIVLAGVGIALYATFSNVGGGLAVALGFGIALLASIVAFGAVSGGHFNPAVTLGACLAGRTPFRDLLPYWLAQVVGAALAAAVLYLTIPPGLPALVSQSGDTSRRGLFSGAANGFDEHSPLARLSGDQAEFTLVTALLVEVVATAVLVGVILGATDRRAHKAHVPFAVGLSYAALLLVAFPVTNGSLNPARSLAAAIFSESWALEQVWLFWVAPLLGAAVAALIYRAFATEPTEDSLFGEDETYVVEDDVVVVDERRA
;
A
#
# COMPACT_ATOMS: atom_id res chain seq x y z
N MET A 1 -18.98 5.51 -82.40
CA MET A 1 -18.30 6.70 -82.96
C MET A 1 -18.59 7.84 -82.02
N SER A 2 -17.67 8.58 -81.38
CA SER A 2 -16.22 8.59 -81.18
C SER A 2 -16.04 9.65 -80.06
N GLN A 3 -15.26 9.38 -78.99
CA GLN A 3 -13.94 10.02 -78.70
C GLN A 3 -14.04 11.55 -78.45
N GLN A 4 -13.34 12.23 -77.54
CA GLN A 4 -12.18 11.97 -76.68
C GLN A 4 -11.95 13.24 -75.84
N ASN A 5 -11.33 13.11 -74.66
CA ASN A 5 -10.50 14.16 -74.06
C ASN A 5 -9.14 14.15 -74.78
N PRO A 6 -8.44 15.31 -74.96
CA PRO A 6 -7.28 15.65 -74.10
C PRO A 6 -7.12 17.19 -73.94
N ASP A 7 -6.36 17.81 -73.04
CA ASP A 7 -4.92 17.75 -72.79
C ASP A 7 -4.57 18.53 -71.50
N VAL A 8 -3.48 18.15 -70.83
CA VAL A 8 -2.69 18.96 -69.89
C VAL A 8 -1.32 19.18 -70.56
N PRO A 9 -0.68 20.36 -70.43
CA PRO A 9 0.63 20.35 -69.77
C PRO A 9 1.00 21.62 -68.96
N GLU A 10 1.77 21.34 -67.89
CA GLU A 10 2.95 22.03 -67.35
C GLU A 10 2.98 23.54 -67.06
N GLY A 11 3.46 23.88 -65.86
CA GLY A 11 4.09 25.17 -65.60
C GLY A 11 4.23 25.57 -64.12
N THR A 12 5.22 25.02 -63.42
CA THR A 12 5.82 25.71 -62.26
C THR A 12 6.99 26.57 -62.78
N PRO A 13 7.21 27.76 -62.21
CA PRO A 13 8.47 27.93 -61.50
C PRO A 13 8.37 28.73 -60.19
N LYS A 14 9.39 28.50 -59.39
CA LYS A 14 9.76 29.09 -58.09
C LYS A 14 10.29 30.52 -58.23
N HIS A 15 10.19 31.31 -57.15
CA HIS A 15 11.25 32.16 -56.56
C HIS A 15 10.81 32.49 -55.12
N GLU A 16 11.51 32.05 -54.06
CA GLU A 16 12.76 32.62 -53.49
C GLU A 16 12.56 34.05 -52.99
N GLY A 17 12.40 34.23 -51.67
CA GLY A 17 13.45 34.69 -50.75
C GLY A 17 12.89 35.95 -50.06
N THR A 18 13.12 36.30 -48.79
CA THR A 18 14.27 36.08 -47.91
C THR A 18 13.86 36.55 -46.50
N THR A 19 14.31 35.85 -45.45
CA THR A 19 14.29 36.25 -44.02
C THR A 19 15.29 37.40 -43.76
N PRO A 20 15.35 38.08 -42.59
CA PRO A 20 15.83 37.47 -41.33
C PRO A 20 15.24 38.00 -39.97
N ALA A 21 15.26 37.09 -39.00
CA ALA A 21 15.67 37.21 -37.58
C ALA A 21 15.12 38.30 -36.63
N ALA A 22 14.60 37.85 -35.49
CA ALA A 22 15.01 38.32 -34.16
C ALA A 22 14.80 37.22 -33.10
N GLU A 23 15.90 36.79 -32.49
CA GLU A 23 16.03 35.88 -31.36
C GLU A 23 15.70 36.56 -30.01
N THR A 24 15.33 35.76 -29.00
CA THR A 24 15.75 35.89 -27.58
C THR A 24 15.31 34.62 -26.83
N THR A 25 16.15 33.58 -26.82
CA THR A 25 17.09 33.16 -25.75
C THR A 25 16.45 32.60 -24.47
N VAL A 26 16.55 31.27 -24.35
CA VAL A 26 16.64 30.49 -23.11
C VAL A 26 18.11 30.51 -22.64
N PRO A 27 18.44 30.49 -21.34
CA PRO A 27 19.75 30.02 -20.90
C PRO A 27 19.68 28.71 -20.10
N ALA A 28 20.60 27.81 -20.43
CA ALA A 28 20.94 26.61 -19.68
C ALA A 28 22.26 26.79 -18.90
N ALA A 29 22.29 26.21 -17.70
CA ALA A 29 23.39 25.66 -16.89
C ALA A 29 24.85 26.19 -16.97
N ALA A 30 25.39 26.53 -15.80
CA ALA A 30 26.78 26.27 -15.37
C ALA A 30 26.79 26.24 -13.81
N ALA A 31 26.98 25.10 -13.14
CA ALA A 31 28.27 24.48 -12.76
C ALA A 31 29.15 25.38 -11.85
N GLY A 32 29.25 25.01 -10.56
CA GLY A 32 30.24 25.58 -9.65
C GLY A 32 30.01 25.28 -8.16
N THR A 33 30.60 24.19 -7.66
CA THR A 33 31.02 24.05 -6.24
C THR A 33 32.51 23.70 -6.24
N PRO A 34 33.30 24.26 -5.30
CA PRO A 34 33.88 23.40 -4.26
C PRO A 34 33.98 24.04 -2.84
N VAL A 35 33.54 23.28 -1.82
CA VAL A 35 34.14 22.84 -0.51
C VAL A 35 35.42 23.55 0.03
N PRO A 36 35.82 23.47 1.33
CA PRO A 36 35.19 23.71 2.65
C PRO A 36 36.02 24.69 3.55
N ALA A 37 35.58 25.01 4.78
CA ALA A 37 36.51 25.41 5.85
C ALA A 37 35.99 25.11 7.29
N ALA A 38 36.72 24.26 7.99
CA ALA A 38 36.94 24.22 9.45
C ALA A 38 38.43 23.87 9.64
N PRO A 39 39.06 23.91 10.84
CA PRO A 39 38.69 24.47 12.14
C PRO A 39 39.76 25.43 12.72
N GLY A 40 39.43 26.19 13.77
CA GLY A 40 40.38 26.98 14.55
C GLY A 40 40.55 26.41 15.96
N ALA A 41 41.59 25.61 16.17
CA ALA A 41 42.10 25.24 17.48
C ALA A 41 43.01 26.36 18.02
N GLY A 42 42.89 26.68 19.30
CA GLY A 42 43.75 27.64 20.00
C GLY A 42 43.92 27.26 21.46
N THR A 43 45.00 26.56 21.76
CA THR A 43 45.70 26.47 23.06
C THR A 43 47.13 26.91 22.73
N PRO A 44 47.88 27.67 23.56
CA PRO A 44 48.42 27.19 24.83
C PRO A 44 48.50 28.26 25.93
N ALA A 45 48.60 27.88 27.20
CA ALA A 45 49.84 27.87 28.00
C ALA A 45 49.39 28.24 29.44
N SER A 46 49.99 27.89 30.57
CA SER A 46 51.16 27.10 30.98
C SER A 46 51.21 27.23 32.52
N THR A 47 51.80 26.23 33.21
CA THR A 47 52.57 26.35 34.49
C THR A 47 51.86 26.91 35.74
N GLU A 48 52.10 26.53 37.00
CA GLU A 48 52.93 25.59 37.76
C GLU A 48 52.54 25.84 39.25
N GLY A 49 52.88 24.90 40.16
CA GLY A 49 53.37 25.31 41.49
C GLY A 49 52.50 25.04 42.74
N THR A 50 52.61 23.80 43.26
CA THR A 50 53.10 23.43 44.61
C THR A 50 52.84 24.31 45.85
N THR A 51 52.37 23.70 46.96
CA THR A 51 53.04 23.56 48.29
C THR A 51 52.10 22.86 49.31
N ALA A 52 52.51 21.69 49.85
CA ALA A 52 53.03 21.43 51.22
C ALA A 52 51.93 21.34 52.30
N ALA A 53 51.57 20.16 52.82
CA ALA A 53 52.20 19.33 53.88
C ALA A 53 51.83 19.76 55.33
N ASP A 54 51.20 18.87 56.11
CA ASP A 54 51.74 18.25 57.35
C ASP A 54 50.64 17.62 58.26
N ALA A 55 51.09 16.64 59.05
CA ALA A 55 50.60 16.11 60.34
C ALA A 55 49.89 14.75 60.35
N GLY A 56 50.58 13.76 60.93
CA GLY A 56 50.22 12.34 60.97
C GLY A 56 49.50 11.87 62.25
N ALA A 57 49.20 10.56 62.30
CA ALA A 57 49.21 9.69 63.49
C ALA A 57 48.84 8.24 63.13
N THR A 58 49.31 7.30 63.96
CA THR A 58 49.55 5.86 63.75
C THR A 58 48.41 4.92 64.17
N ALA A 59 48.33 3.72 63.54
CA ALA A 59 48.46 2.38 64.18
C ALA A 59 47.41 1.29 63.78
N ALA A 60 47.99 0.12 63.44
CA ALA A 60 47.60 -1.26 63.74
C ALA A 60 46.59 -2.05 62.86
N ASP A 61 47.07 -3.23 62.47
CA ASP A 61 46.51 -4.30 61.64
C ASP A 61 45.71 -5.34 62.48
N ALA A 62 44.88 -6.13 61.80
CA ALA A 62 43.64 -6.81 62.19
C ALA A 62 43.73 -8.08 63.08
N PRO A 63 42.59 -8.75 63.33
CA PRO A 63 42.52 -10.15 62.86
C PRO A 63 41.21 -10.54 62.12
N ARG A 64 41.37 -11.43 61.13
CA ARG A 64 40.36 -12.02 60.23
C ARG A 64 39.42 -13.04 60.91
N ALA A 65 38.18 -13.11 60.41
CA ALA A 65 37.35 -14.32 60.36
C ALA A 65 36.89 -14.58 58.91
N THR A 66 36.79 -15.86 58.50
CA THR A 66 36.48 -16.33 57.13
C THR A 66 35.12 -17.06 57.09
N PRO A 67 34.58 -17.44 55.92
CA PRO A 67 33.45 -16.80 55.22
C PRO A 67 32.11 -17.56 55.38
N ALA A 68 31.01 -16.90 55.07
CA ALA A 68 29.80 -17.55 54.56
C ALA A 68 29.28 -16.70 53.40
N ALA A 69 29.59 -17.12 52.16
CA ALA A 69 28.95 -16.56 50.99
C ALA A 69 27.55 -17.15 50.92
N THR A 70 26.56 -16.37 51.33
CA THR A 70 25.18 -16.60 50.89
C THR A 70 25.17 -16.29 49.39
N GLU A 71 24.86 -17.29 48.55
CA GLU A 71 24.48 -17.02 47.17
C GLU A 71 23.24 -16.12 47.22
N VAL A 72 23.43 -14.84 46.96
CA VAL A 72 22.34 -13.95 46.58
C VAL A 72 22.19 -14.18 45.09
N VAL A 73 21.15 -14.91 44.70
CA VAL A 73 20.63 -14.83 43.34
C VAL A 73 20.12 -13.40 43.22
N GLU A 74 20.86 -12.54 42.52
CA GLU A 74 20.33 -11.27 42.04
C GLU A 74 19.22 -11.62 41.05
N GLU A 75 18.00 -11.71 41.54
CA GLU A 75 16.82 -11.53 40.69
C GLU A 75 16.81 -10.05 40.29
N ASP A 76 16.86 -9.79 38.99
CA ASP A 76 16.68 -8.44 38.44
C ASP A 76 15.25 -7.95 38.74
N VAL A 77 15.06 -7.36 39.91
CA VAL A 77 13.81 -6.71 40.31
C VAL A 77 13.87 -5.26 39.87
N TYR A 78 13.12 -4.89 38.84
CA TYR A 78 12.91 -3.49 38.46
C TYR A 78 11.49 -3.04 38.82
N VAL A 79 11.39 -1.89 39.49
CA VAL A 79 10.13 -1.28 39.91
C VAL A 79 9.57 -0.43 38.76
N VAL A 80 8.38 -0.76 38.27
CA VAL A 80 7.64 0.03 37.29
C VAL A 80 6.76 1.04 38.05
N PRO A 81 6.93 2.37 37.89
CA PRO A 81 6.13 3.35 38.61
C PRO A 81 4.66 3.32 38.20
N ALA A 82 3.75 3.60 39.14
CA ALA A 82 2.33 3.82 38.84
C ALA A 82 2.14 5.01 37.87
N GLY A 83 1.50 4.75 36.73
CA GLY A 83 1.13 5.77 35.71
C GLY A 83 1.35 5.41 34.23
N THR A 84 1.82 4.20 33.89
CA THR A 84 2.22 3.83 32.51
C THR A 84 1.07 3.48 31.55
N VAL A 85 0.49 4.46 30.84
CA VAL A 85 -0.69 4.31 29.96
C VAL A 85 -0.58 3.16 28.95
N VAL A 86 -1.72 2.51 28.71
CA VAL A 86 -1.84 1.46 27.72
C VAL A 86 -3.07 1.62 26.91
N THR A 87 -2.85 1.44 25.63
CA THR A 87 -3.90 1.22 24.67
C THR A 87 -4.14 -0.28 24.64
N ALA A 88 -5.34 -0.76 25.00
CA ALA A 88 -5.72 -2.12 24.68
C ALA A 88 -5.82 -2.30 23.17
N ALA A 89 -5.21 -3.38 22.67
CA ALA A 89 -5.27 -3.73 21.26
C ALA A 89 -6.73 -3.73 20.83
N PRO A 90 -7.06 -3.10 19.69
CA PRO A 90 -8.44 -3.05 19.24
C PRO A 90 -9.04 -4.46 19.18
N GLY A 91 -10.14 -4.65 19.91
CA GLY A 91 -10.85 -5.93 19.90
C GLY A 91 -11.26 -6.33 18.48
N LEU A 92 -11.49 -7.62 18.25
CA LEU A 92 -11.84 -8.14 16.91
C LEU A 92 -12.95 -7.32 16.24
N LEU A 93 -14.01 -6.97 16.97
CA LEU A 93 -15.11 -6.17 16.41
C LEU A 93 -14.65 -4.80 15.87
N ALA A 94 -13.76 -4.11 16.59
CA ALA A 94 -13.22 -2.82 16.15
C ALA A 94 -12.37 -2.99 14.88
N ARG A 95 -11.57 -4.07 14.83
CA ARG A 95 -10.76 -4.42 13.65
C ARG A 95 -11.63 -4.73 12.45
N LEU A 96 -12.68 -5.53 12.62
CA LEU A 96 -13.65 -5.83 11.56
C LEU A 96 -14.40 -4.59 11.08
N GLY A 97 -14.77 -3.68 12.00
CA GLY A 97 -15.37 -2.39 11.64
C GLY A 97 -14.43 -1.53 10.79
N ALA A 98 -13.16 -1.44 11.18
CA ALA A 98 -12.12 -0.75 10.42
C ALA A 98 -11.92 -1.38 9.03
N GLU A 99 -11.83 -2.70 8.93
CA GLU A 99 -11.70 -3.43 7.66
C GLU A 99 -12.90 -3.18 6.72
N ALA A 100 -14.12 -3.18 7.26
CA ALA A 100 -15.33 -2.91 6.50
C ALA A 100 -15.38 -1.45 6.00
N VAL A 101 -15.09 -0.47 6.86
CA VAL A 101 -15.13 0.95 6.48
C VAL A 101 -14.02 1.31 5.49
N GLY A 102 -12.80 0.78 5.67
CA GLY A 102 -11.72 0.98 4.70
C GLY A 102 -12.02 0.34 3.34
N SER A 103 -12.54 -0.90 3.33
CA SER A 103 -12.94 -1.57 2.08
C SER A 103 -14.09 -0.83 1.39
N PHE A 104 -15.05 -0.32 2.17
CA PHE A 104 -16.11 0.55 1.67
C PHE A 104 -15.54 1.79 0.99
N PHE A 105 -14.60 2.49 1.64
CA PHE A 105 -14.04 3.71 1.07
C PHE A 105 -13.25 3.46 -0.22
N ILE A 106 -12.42 2.42 -0.25
CA ILE A 106 -11.64 2.03 -1.44
C ILE A 106 -12.56 1.74 -2.63
N VAL A 107 -13.63 0.97 -2.42
CA VAL A 107 -14.59 0.66 -3.48
C VAL A 107 -15.41 1.90 -3.86
N LEU A 108 -15.89 2.68 -2.90
CA LEU A 108 -16.67 3.89 -3.17
C LEU A 108 -15.88 4.86 -4.04
N ALA A 109 -14.61 5.11 -3.70
CA ALA A 109 -13.75 6.00 -4.46
C ALA A 109 -13.39 5.42 -5.83
N GLY A 110 -12.80 4.22 -5.87
CA GLY A 110 -12.26 3.67 -7.12
C GLY A 110 -13.33 3.26 -8.13
N VAL A 111 -14.34 2.50 -7.69
CA VAL A 111 -15.47 2.09 -8.57
C VAL A 111 -16.33 3.30 -8.92
N GLY A 112 -16.53 4.23 -7.97
CA GLY A 112 -17.26 5.47 -8.25
C GLY A 112 -16.57 6.34 -9.29
N ILE A 113 -15.26 6.56 -9.17
CA ILE A 113 -14.48 7.29 -10.18
C ILE A 113 -14.55 6.57 -11.52
N ALA A 114 -14.42 5.24 -11.57
CA ALA A 114 -14.55 4.48 -12.81
C ALA A 114 -15.93 4.64 -13.47
N LEU A 115 -17.01 4.62 -12.67
CA LEU A 115 -18.39 4.73 -13.15
C LEU A 115 -18.70 6.10 -13.76
N TYR A 116 -18.14 7.18 -13.19
CA TYR A 116 -18.42 8.55 -13.60
C TYR A 116 -17.29 9.23 -14.39
N ALA A 117 -16.17 8.55 -14.62
CA ALA A 117 -14.99 9.09 -15.31
C ALA A 117 -15.32 9.67 -16.69
N THR A 118 -16.24 9.07 -17.43
CA THR A 118 -16.66 9.55 -18.76
C THR A 118 -17.27 10.97 -18.73
N PHE A 119 -17.76 11.43 -17.58
CA PHE A 119 -18.44 12.73 -17.45
C PHE A 119 -17.58 13.83 -16.84
N SER A 120 -16.50 13.49 -16.16
CA SER A 120 -15.77 14.45 -15.34
C SER A 120 -14.65 15.18 -16.09
N ASN A 121 -14.39 14.89 -17.38
CA ASN A 121 -13.21 15.35 -18.15
C ASN A 121 -11.84 15.08 -17.48
N VAL A 122 -11.83 14.39 -16.34
CA VAL A 122 -10.66 13.82 -15.65
C VAL A 122 -10.56 12.32 -15.98
N GLY A 123 -11.38 11.83 -16.90
CA GLY A 123 -11.59 10.42 -17.18
C GLY A 123 -10.41 9.69 -17.82
N GLY A 124 -10.18 8.46 -17.36
CA GLY A 124 -9.18 7.55 -17.89
C GLY A 124 -8.62 6.63 -16.81
N GLY A 125 -7.83 5.63 -17.21
CA GLY A 125 -7.22 4.68 -16.27
C GLY A 125 -6.39 5.36 -15.17
N LEU A 126 -5.83 6.54 -15.42
CA LEU A 126 -5.07 7.31 -14.43
C LEU A 126 -5.91 7.79 -13.25
N ALA A 127 -7.07 8.40 -13.51
CA ALA A 127 -7.93 8.89 -12.43
C ALA A 127 -8.49 7.74 -11.59
N VAL A 128 -8.85 6.63 -12.22
CA VAL A 128 -9.30 5.40 -11.53
C VAL A 128 -8.19 4.85 -10.65
N ALA A 129 -6.99 4.68 -11.20
CA ALA A 129 -5.84 4.17 -10.47
C ALA A 129 -5.44 5.06 -9.28
N LEU A 130 -5.35 6.38 -9.48
CA LEU A 130 -5.07 7.32 -8.40
C LEU A 130 -6.20 7.36 -7.36
N GLY A 131 -7.45 7.29 -7.78
CA GLY A 131 -8.61 7.23 -6.88
C GLY A 131 -8.54 6.05 -5.92
N PHE A 132 -8.27 4.86 -6.46
CA PHE A 132 -8.05 3.66 -5.67
C PHE A 132 -6.83 3.78 -4.74
N GLY A 133 -5.69 4.26 -5.25
CA GLY A 133 -4.45 4.38 -4.47
C GLY A 133 -4.55 5.41 -3.33
N ILE A 134 -5.15 6.57 -3.58
CA ILE A 134 -5.35 7.61 -2.57
C ILE A 134 -6.36 7.14 -1.52
N ALA A 135 -7.45 6.47 -1.92
CA ALA A 135 -8.41 5.92 -0.97
C ALA A 135 -7.78 4.83 -0.08
N LEU A 136 -6.92 3.97 -0.66
CA LEU A 136 -6.17 2.97 0.12
C LEU A 136 -5.20 3.65 1.09
N LEU A 137 -4.41 4.61 0.62
CA LEU A 137 -3.50 5.40 1.47
C LEU A 137 -4.25 6.02 2.65
N ALA A 138 -5.34 6.74 2.37
CA ALA A 138 -6.15 7.41 3.38
C ALA A 138 -6.79 6.40 4.35
N SER A 139 -7.23 5.24 3.86
CA SER A 139 -7.77 4.17 4.70
C SER A 139 -6.71 3.58 5.63
N ILE A 140 -5.46 3.42 5.16
CA ILE A 140 -4.35 2.96 6.01
C ILE A 140 -4.02 4.02 7.06
N VAL A 141 -3.97 5.30 6.70
CA VAL A 141 -3.76 6.39 7.67
C VAL A 141 -4.87 6.40 8.74
N ALA A 142 -6.13 6.25 8.33
CA ALA A 142 -7.27 6.35 9.23
C ALA A 142 -7.48 5.11 10.11
N PHE A 143 -7.28 3.91 9.55
CA PHE A 143 -7.72 2.65 10.18
C PHE A 143 -6.62 1.59 10.29
N GLY A 144 -5.42 1.85 9.75
CA GLY A 144 -4.29 0.93 9.80
C GLY A 144 -3.84 0.62 11.23
N ALA A 145 -3.78 1.63 12.11
CA ALA A 145 -3.50 1.44 13.53
C ALA A 145 -4.57 0.62 14.27
N VAL A 146 -5.78 0.52 13.71
CA VAL A 146 -6.86 -0.27 14.32
C VAL A 146 -6.75 -1.73 13.91
N SER A 147 -6.67 -2.00 12.61
CA SER A 147 -6.89 -3.33 12.01
C SER A 147 -5.69 -3.95 11.32
N GLY A 148 -4.57 -3.23 11.19
CA GLY A 148 -3.50 -3.54 10.23
C GLY A 148 -3.77 -3.00 8.83
N GLY A 149 -5.02 -2.62 8.53
CA GLY A 149 -5.42 -1.94 7.31
C GLY A 149 -5.24 -2.78 6.04
N HIS A 150 -5.78 -3.99 6.05
CA HIS A 150 -5.65 -4.92 4.92
C HIS A 150 -6.55 -4.53 3.77
N PHE A 151 -7.85 -4.32 4.07
CA PHE A 151 -8.93 -3.94 3.16
C PHE A 151 -9.03 -4.78 1.87
N ASN A 152 -8.46 -5.99 1.92
CA ASN A 152 -8.22 -6.85 0.77
C ASN A 152 -7.99 -8.30 1.22
N PRO A 153 -8.79 -9.26 0.72
CA PRO A 153 -8.61 -10.68 1.04
C PRO A 153 -7.22 -11.23 0.71
N ALA A 154 -6.63 -10.80 -0.41
CA ALA A 154 -5.29 -11.21 -0.82
C ALA A 154 -4.21 -10.69 0.13
N VAL A 155 -4.31 -9.43 0.56
CA VAL A 155 -3.40 -8.85 1.57
C VAL A 155 -3.51 -9.60 2.89
N THR A 156 -4.73 -9.92 3.32
CA THR A 156 -4.96 -10.68 4.56
C THR A 156 -4.33 -12.07 4.49
N LEU A 157 -4.51 -12.79 3.37
CA LEU A 157 -3.86 -14.09 3.18
C LEU A 157 -2.34 -13.97 3.18
N GLY A 158 -1.79 -12.99 2.45
CA GLY A 158 -0.36 -12.74 2.40
C GLY A 158 0.24 -12.45 3.79
N ALA A 159 -0.44 -11.63 4.58
CA ALA A 159 -0.07 -11.34 5.97
C ALA A 159 -0.11 -12.61 6.84
N CYS A 160 -1.15 -13.45 6.71
CA CYS A 160 -1.21 -14.72 7.42
C CYS A 160 -0.07 -15.67 7.04
N LEU A 161 0.18 -15.85 5.75
CA LEU A 161 1.26 -16.71 5.25
C LEU A 161 2.66 -16.20 5.63
N ALA A 162 2.81 -14.89 5.79
CA ALA A 162 4.04 -14.25 6.24
C ALA A 162 4.20 -14.22 7.77
N GLY A 163 3.23 -14.75 8.54
CA GLY A 163 3.27 -14.74 10.01
C GLY A 163 2.92 -13.39 10.66
N ARG A 164 2.38 -12.44 9.89
CA ARG A 164 2.05 -11.07 10.33
C ARG A 164 0.64 -10.93 10.93
N THR A 165 -0.23 -11.91 10.67
CA THR A 165 -1.62 -11.92 11.17
C THR A 165 -2.02 -13.36 11.47
N PRO A 166 -2.67 -13.64 12.61
CA PRO A 166 -3.05 -15.01 12.94
C PRO A 166 -4.11 -15.54 11.97
N PHE A 167 -3.97 -16.79 11.52
CA PHE A 167 -4.91 -17.43 10.59
C PHE A 167 -6.37 -17.45 11.07
N ARG A 168 -6.61 -17.39 12.38
CA ARG A 168 -7.96 -17.31 12.95
C ARG A 168 -8.72 -16.04 12.54
N ASP A 169 -7.99 -14.96 12.22
CA ASP A 169 -8.56 -13.68 11.83
C ASP A 169 -8.83 -13.61 10.31
N LEU A 170 -8.31 -14.56 9.51
CA LEU A 170 -8.40 -14.57 8.04
C LEU A 170 -9.85 -14.48 7.54
N LEU A 171 -10.70 -15.43 7.93
CA LEU A 171 -12.08 -15.48 7.47
C LEU A 171 -12.92 -14.30 8.00
N PRO A 172 -12.85 -13.93 9.28
CA PRO A 172 -13.51 -12.72 9.78
C PRO A 172 -13.15 -11.45 8.97
N TYR A 173 -11.87 -11.25 8.66
CA TYR A 173 -11.41 -10.11 7.85
C TYR A 173 -11.99 -10.15 6.44
N TRP A 174 -11.95 -11.31 5.77
CA TRP A 174 -12.52 -11.46 4.43
C TRP A 174 -14.02 -11.10 4.41
N LEU A 175 -14.78 -11.55 5.40
CA LEU A 175 -16.20 -11.22 5.50
C LEU A 175 -16.43 -9.72 5.70
N ALA A 176 -15.68 -9.08 6.60
CA ALA A 176 -15.77 -7.65 6.82
C ALA A 176 -15.43 -6.84 5.56
N GLN A 177 -14.38 -7.23 4.85
CA GLN A 177 -13.94 -6.59 3.61
C GLN A 177 -14.99 -6.72 2.50
N VAL A 178 -15.52 -7.93 2.30
CA VAL A 178 -16.58 -8.19 1.31
C VAL A 178 -17.86 -7.41 1.64
N VAL A 179 -18.27 -7.35 2.91
CA VAL A 179 -19.45 -6.59 3.33
C VAL A 179 -19.25 -5.09 3.08
N GLY A 180 -18.11 -4.52 3.49
CA GLY A 180 -17.79 -3.12 3.27
C GLY A 180 -17.77 -2.76 1.77
N ALA A 181 -17.06 -3.56 0.98
CA ALA A 181 -16.98 -3.41 -0.46
C ALA A 181 -18.37 -3.49 -1.14
N ALA A 182 -19.18 -4.49 -0.78
CA ALA A 182 -20.52 -4.68 -1.33
C ALA A 182 -21.47 -3.52 -0.97
N LEU A 183 -21.39 -2.99 0.25
CA LEU A 183 -22.18 -1.81 0.66
C LEU A 183 -21.81 -0.57 -0.15
N ALA A 184 -20.53 -0.36 -0.45
CA ALA A 184 -20.09 0.75 -1.31
C ALA A 184 -20.62 0.59 -2.74
N ALA A 185 -20.50 -0.61 -3.31
CA ALA A 185 -21.05 -0.91 -4.63
C ALA A 185 -22.58 -0.74 -4.67
N ALA A 186 -23.28 -1.12 -3.61
CA ALA A 186 -24.73 -0.92 -3.47
C ALA A 186 -25.09 0.58 -3.47
N VAL A 187 -24.37 1.40 -2.71
CA VAL A 187 -24.55 2.86 -2.71
C VAL A 187 -24.35 3.41 -4.12
N LEU A 188 -23.25 3.07 -4.79
CA LEU A 188 -22.98 3.52 -6.16
C LEU A 188 -24.09 3.11 -7.14
N TYR A 189 -24.51 1.84 -7.10
CA TYR A 189 -25.56 1.31 -7.96
C TYR A 189 -26.90 2.03 -7.76
N LEU A 190 -27.27 2.29 -6.50
CA LEU A 190 -28.50 3.00 -6.16
C LEU A 190 -28.46 4.48 -6.57
N THR A 191 -27.28 5.09 -6.60
CA THR A 191 -27.10 6.48 -7.02
C THR A 191 -27.11 6.69 -8.55
N ILE A 192 -27.16 5.63 -9.36
CA ILE A 192 -27.25 5.75 -10.83
C ILE A 192 -28.60 6.37 -11.22
N PRO A 193 -28.62 7.60 -11.78
CA PRO A 193 -29.84 8.26 -12.17
C PRO A 193 -30.57 7.51 -13.29
N PRO A 194 -31.92 7.47 -13.27
CA PRO A 194 -32.69 7.01 -14.43
C PRO A 194 -32.28 7.80 -15.69
N GLY A 195 -32.08 7.11 -16.81
CA GLY A 195 -31.72 7.72 -18.09
C GLY A 195 -30.21 7.89 -18.32
N LEU A 196 -29.37 7.87 -17.28
CA LEU A 196 -27.92 7.93 -17.45
C LEU A 196 -27.39 6.80 -18.34
N PRO A 197 -27.78 5.52 -18.15
CA PRO A 197 -27.29 4.45 -19.02
C PRO A 197 -27.64 4.66 -20.49
N ALA A 198 -28.82 5.24 -20.79
CA ALA A 198 -29.24 5.51 -22.17
C ALA A 198 -28.41 6.59 -22.86
N LEU A 199 -27.74 7.47 -22.11
CA LEU A 199 -26.87 8.52 -22.65
C LEU A 199 -25.45 8.03 -22.94
N VAL A 200 -25.00 6.97 -22.26
CA VAL A 200 -23.58 6.52 -22.29
C VAL A 200 -23.40 5.21 -23.03
N SER A 201 -24.44 4.39 -23.13
CA SER A 201 -24.32 3.06 -23.67
C SER A 201 -23.80 3.07 -25.10
N GLN A 202 -22.60 2.53 -25.28
CA GLN A 202 -22.00 2.28 -26.59
C GLN A 202 -22.44 0.92 -27.16
N SER A 203 -22.91 0.01 -26.29
CA SER A 203 -23.34 -1.35 -26.61
C SER A 203 -24.84 -1.49 -26.85
N GLY A 204 -25.61 -0.40 -26.70
CA GLY A 204 -27.08 -0.43 -26.80
C GLY A 204 -27.79 -0.94 -25.54
N ASP A 205 -27.08 -1.47 -24.55
CA ASP A 205 -27.67 -1.80 -23.25
C ASP A 205 -27.92 -0.53 -22.41
N THR A 206 -29.19 -0.24 -22.13
CA THR A 206 -29.62 0.92 -21.35
C THR A 206 -29.93 0.56 -19.88
N SER A 207 -29.50 -0.61 -19.42
CA SER A 207 -29.68 -1.06 -18.06
C SER A 207 -28.66 -0.42 -17.09
N ARG A 208 -29.06 -0.27 -15.82
CA ARG A 208 -28.12 0.14 -14.76
C ARG A 208 -26.99 -0.88 -14.57
N ARG A 209 -27.27 -2.17 -14.80
CA ARG A 209 -26.29 -3.26 -14.67
C ARG A 209 -25.21 -3.15 -15.75
N GLY A 210 -25.58 -2.90 -17.00
CA GLY A 210 -24.63 -2.69 -18.09
C GLY A 210 -23.73 -1.48 -17.89
N LEU A 211 -24.26 -0.38 -17.34
CA LEU A 211 -23.40 0.75 -16.95
C LEU A 211 -22.41 0.32 -15.86
N PHE A 212 -22.86 -0.42 -14.85
CA PHE A 212 -22.03 -0.90 -13.75
C PHE A 212 -20.98 -1.94 -14.19
N SER A 213 -21.29 -2.76 -15.21
CA SER A 213 -20.36 -3.69 -15.88
C SER A 213 -19.06 -3.00 -16.34
N GLY A 214 -19.10 -1.70 -16.64
CA GLY A 214 -17.89 -0.92 -16.98
C GLY A 214 -16.82 -0.89 -15.88
N ALA A 215 -17.20 -1.08 -14.60
CA ALA A 215 -16.28 -1.10 -13.47
C ALA A 215 -15.94 -2.52 -12.96
N ALA A 216 -16.57 -3.55 -13.52
CA ALA A 216 -16.26 -4.95 -13.21
C ALA A 216 -14.93 -5.38 -13.81
N ASN A 217 -14.26 -6.31 -13.13
CA ASN A 217 -13.07 -6.95 -13.68
C ASN A 217 -13.48 -8.03 -14.68
N GLY A 218 -12.75 -8.14 -15.78
CA GLY A 218 -13.06 -9.09 -16.84
C GLY A 218 -11.85 -9.40 -17.71
N PHE A 219 -11.88 -10.55 -18.37
CA PHE A 219 -10.88 -11.03 -19.32
C PHE A 219 -11.58 -11.45 -20.62
N ASP A 220 -10.79 -11.84 -21.63
CA ASP A 220 -11.26 -12.10 -22.99
C ASP A 220 -12.04 -10.89 -23.52
N GLU A 221 -13.27 -11.08 -24.02
CA GLU A 221 -14.14 -10.02 -24.56
C GLU A 221 -14.53 -8.94 -23.53
N HIS A 222 -14.39 -9.21 -22.23
CA HIS A 222 -14.70 -8.24 -21.18
C HIS A 222 -13.48 -7.42 -20.74
N SER A 223 -12.29 -7.73 -21.24
CA SER A 223 -11.08 -6.92 -21.06
C SER A 223 -11.29 -5.49 -21.59
N PRO A 224 -10.89 -4.44 -20.85
CA PRO A 224 -11.02 -3.06 -21.34
C PRO A 224 -10.30 -2.81 -22.66
N LEU A 225 -9.09 -3.34 -22.85
CA LEU A 225 -8.33 -3.11 -24.07
C LEU A 225 -8.84 -3.96 -25.25
N ALA A 226 -9.40 -5.16 -25.00
CA ALA A 226 -10.11 -5.91 -26.04
C ALA A 226 -11.27 -5.09 -26.60
N ARG A 227 -12.12 -4.55 -25.72
CA ARG A 227 -13.25 -3.67 -26.08
C ARG A 227 -12.82 -2.41 -26.83
N LEU A 228 -11.74 -1.76 -26.40
CA LEU A 228 -11.21 -0.57 -27.07
C LEU A 228 -10.60 -0.90 -28.44
N SER A 229 -10.09 -2.11 -28.63
CA SER A 229 -9.49 -2.56 -29.89
C SER A 229 -10.51 -3.05 -30.92
N GLY A 230 -11.80 -3.15 -30.57
CA GLY A 230 -12.80 -3.82 -31.41
C GLY A 230 -12.49 -5.31 -31.58
N ASP A 231 -12.09 -5.97 -30.48
CA ASP A 231 -11.70 -7.38 -30.40
C ASP A 231 -10.52 -7.78 -31.29
N GLN A 232 -9.73 -6.82 -31.76
CA GLN A 232 -8.51 -7.08 -32.53
C GLN A 232 -7.32 -7.48 -31.65
N ALA A 233 -7.37 -7.16 -30.35
CA ALA A 233 -6.39 -7.56 -29.35
C ALA A 233 -7.06 -8.42 -28.28
N GLU A 234 -6.83 -9.73 -28.33
CA GLU A 234 -7.38 -10.68 -27.36
C GLU A 234 -6.53 -10.72 -26.08
N PHE A 235 -7.16 -10.46 -24.94
CA PHE A 235 -6.54 -10.57 -23.63
C PHE A 235 -7.04 -11.83 -22.92
N THR A 236 -6.36 -12.93 -23.23
CA THR A 236 -6.74 -14.28 -22.78
C THR A 236 -6.81 -14.41 -21.26
N LEU A 237 -7.54 -15.43 -20.78
CA LEU A 237 -7.48 -15.91 -19.39
C LEU A 237 -6.04 -16.03 -18.86
N VAL A 238 -5.10 -16.55 -19.65
CA VAL A 238 -3.69 -16.73 -19.23
C VAL A 238 -3.02 -15.37 -19.01
N THR A 239 -3.26 -14.41 -19.90
CA THR A 239 -2.73 -13.05 -19.77
C THR A 239 -3.30 -12.38 -18.52
N ALA A 240 -4.61 -12.50 -18.29
CA ALA A 240 -5.27 -11.97 -17.10
C ALA A 240 -4.73 -12.59 -15.81
N LEU A 241 -4.58 -13.92 -15.77
CA LEU A 241 -4.00 -14.65 -14.64
C LEU A 241 -2.59 -14.14 -14.31
N LEU A 242 -1.71 -14.03 -15.31
CA LEU A 242 -0.33 -13.60 -15.11
C LEU A 242 -0.24 -12.17 -14.58
N VAL A 243 -0.98 -11.25 -15.19
CA VAL A 243 -0.99 -9.84 -14.77
C VAL A 243 -1.49 -9.70 -13.34
N GLU A 244 -2.59 -10.35 -12.98
CA GLU A 244 -3.17 -10.27 -11.64
C GLU A 244 -2.30 -10.95 -10.57
N VAL A 245 -1.69 -12.11 -10.88
CA VAL A 245 -0.74 -12.78 -9.98
C VAL A 245 0.47 -11.89 -9.71
N VAL A 246 1.11 -11.38 -10.77
CA VAL A 246 2.34 -10.58 -10.64
C VAL A 246 2.03 -9.25 -9.95
N ALA A 247 0.96 -8.55 -10.36
CA ALA A 247 0.61 -7.28 -9.77
C ALA A 247 0.27 -7.43 -8.28
N THR A 248 -0.49 -8.46 -7.90
CA THR A 248 -0.80 -8.72 -6.50
C THR A 248 0.42 -9.15 -5.70
N ALA A 249 1.32 -9.95 -6.30
CA ALA A 249 2.57 -10.34 -5.64
C ALA A 249 3.45 -9.11 -5.33
N VAL A 250 3.55 -8.17 -6.27
CA VAL A 250 4.29 -6.91 -6.05
C VAL A 250 3.60 -6.07 -4.97
N LEU A 251 2.27 -5.93 -5.00
CA LEU A 251 1.52 -5.18 -3.98
C LEU A 251 1.75 -5.75 -2.58
N VAL A 252 1.54 -7.06 -2.41
CA VAL A 252 1.71 -7.73 -1.11
C VAL A 252 3.17 -7.72 -0.68
N GLY A 253 4.12 -7.86 -1.61
CA GLY A 253 5.55 -7.73 -1.33
C GLY A 253 5.93 -6.34 -0.82
N VAL A 254 5.39 -5.28 -1.43
CA VAL A 254 5.57 -3.90 -0.95
C VAL A 254 4.97 -3.73 0.45
N ILE A 255 3.78 -4.27 0.71
CA ILE A 255 3.15 -4.21 2.05
C ILE A 255 4.04 -4.89 3.08
N LEU A 256 4.47 -6.13 2.85
CA LEU A 256 5.32 -6.87 3.78
C LEU A 256 6.68 -6.19 3.99
N GLY A 257 7.30 -5.67 2.93
CA GLY A 257 8.56 -4.94 3.02
C GLY A 257 8.45 -3.60 3.74
N ALA A 258 7.41 -2.81 3.44
CA ALA A 258 7.19 -1.51 4.07
C ALA A 258 6.79 -1.62 5.54
N THR A 259 6.10 -2.70 5.91
CA THR A 259 5.68 -3.00 7.29
C THR A 259 6.69 -3.86 8.05
N ASP A 260 7.84 -4.18 7.47
CA ASP A 260 8.95 -4.86 8.16
C ASP A 260 9.48 -3.99 9.31
N ARG A 261 9.91 -4.60 10.41
CA ARG A 261 10.48 -3.88 11.57
C ARG A 261 11.70 -3.01 11.23
N ARG A 262 12.44 -3.37 10.18
CA ARG A 262 13.61 -2.63 9.68
C ARG A 262 13.22 -1.40 8.87
N ALA A 263 11.96 -1.26 8.47
CA ALA A 263 11.49 -0.17 7.64
C ALA A 263 10.92 1.00 8.47
N HIS A 264 11.03 2.22 7.92
CA HIS A 264 10.43 3.41 8.51
C HIS A 264 8.89 3.39 8.33
N LYS A 265 8.16 3.12 9.42
CA LYS A 265 6.70 2.96 9.40
C LYS A 265 5.93 4.17 8.86
N ALA A 266 6.47 5.37 9.00
CA ALA A 266 5.87 6.61 8.49
C ALA A 266 5.60 6.59 6.97
N HIS A 267 6.33 5.77 6.21
CA HIS A 267 6.18 5.68 4.75
C HIS A 267 5.18 4.61 4.31
N VAL A 268 4.67 3.76 5.20
CA VAL A 268 3.79 2.63 4.86
C VAL A 268 2.58 3.07 4.05
N PRO A 269 1.78 4.09 4.45
CA PRO A 269 0.59 4.45 3.68
C PRO A 269 0.92 4.92 2.26
N PHE A 270 2.01 5.67 2.10
CA PHE A 270 2.46 6.15 0.79
C PHE A 270 2.98 5.02 -0.08
N ALA A 271 3.83 4.14 0.46
CA ALA A 271 4.37 3.00 -0.27
C ALA A 271 3.24 2.09 -0.78
N VAL A 272 2.27 1.78 0.08
CA VAL A 272 1.17 0.88 -0.26
C VAL A 272 0.19 1.53 -1.24
N GLY A 273 -0.28 2.76 -0.96
CA GLY A 273 -1.26 3.45 -1.80
C GLY A 273 -0.73 3.81 -3.19
N LEU A 274 0.51 4.32 -3.28
CA LEU A 274 1.12 4.65 -4.58
C LEU A 274 1.46 3.40 -5.39
N SER A 275 1.90 2.32 -4.74
CA SER A 275 2.12 1.05 -5.43
C SER A 275 0.81 0.49 -5.97
N TYR A 276 -0.29 0.57 -5.20
CA TYR A 276 -1.60 0.15 -5.67
C TYR A 276 -2.07 0.95 -6.90
N ALA A 277 -1.89 2.27 -6.89
CA ALA A 277 -2.17 3.11 -8.07
C ALA A 277 -1.29 2.70 -9.28
N ALA A 278 0.01 2.56 -9.08
CA ALA A 278 0.94 2.20 -10.16
C ALA A 278 0.60 0.83 -10.76
N LEU A 279 0.26 -0.15 -9.93
CA LEU A 279 -0.09 -1.49 -10.38
C LEU A 279 -1.46 -1.53 -11.08
N LEU A 280 -2.42 -0.71 -10.63
CA LEU A 280 -3.68 -0.52 -11.34
C LEU A 280 -3.48 0.10 -12.73
N LEU A 281 -2.56 1.05 -12.90
CA LEU A 281 -2.23 1.58 -14.23
C LEU A 281 -1.78 0.49 -15.21
N VAL A 282 -1.05 -0.51 -14.70
CA VAL A 282 -0.56 -1.65 -15.49
C VAL A 282 -1.68 -2.66 -15.76
N ALA A 283 -2.46 -3.01 -14.74
CA ALA A 283 -3.48 -4.05 -14.84
C ALA A 283 -4.79 -3.57 -15.50
N PHE A 284 -5.10 -2.27 -15.41
CA PHE A 284 -6.36 -1.71 -15.89
C PHE A 284 -6.66 -2.04 -17.37
N PRO A 285 -5.74 -1.86 -18.34
CA PRO A 285 -6.02 -2.19 -19.73
C PRO A 285 -6.35 -3.69 -19.93
N VAL A 286 -5.80 -4.58 -19.12
CA VAL A 286 -5.93 -6.03 -19.30
C VAL A 286 -7.18 -6.57 -18.60
N THR A 287 -7.39 -6.23 -17.33
CA THR A 287 -8.41 -6.86 -16.48
C THR A 287 -9.35 -5.88 -15.77
N ASN A 288 -9.24 -4.58 -16.06
CA ASN A 288 -9.80 -3.50 -15.24
C ASN A 288 -9.19 -3.40 -13.82
N GLY A 289 -8.07 -4.10 -13.58
CA GLY A 289 -7.28 -4.07 -12.35
C GLY A 289 -8.02 -4.57 -11.11
N SER A 290 -7.94 -5.87 -10.82
CA SER A 290 -8.52 -6.43 -9.60
C SER A 290 -7.60 -6.19 -8.41
N LEU A 291 -6.53 -6.99 -8.29
CA LEU A 291 -5.62 -7.10 -7.14
C LEU A 291 -6.29 -7.34 -5.78
N ASN A 292 -7.62 -7.32 -5.72
CA ASN A 292 -8.44 -7.31 -4.51
C ASN A 292 -9.74 -8.09 -4.77
N PRO A 293 -9.84 -9.32 -4.25
CA PRO A 293 -11.01 -10.16 -4.45
C PRO A 293 -12.34 -9.55 -3.93
N ALA A 294 -12.30 -8.79 -2.82
CA ALA A 294 -13.50 -8.14 -2.28
C ALA A 294 -14.01 -7.02 -3.20
N ARG A 295 -13.10 -6.23 -3.78
CA ARG A 295 -13.43 -5.21 -4.79
C ARG A 295 -14.03 -5.83 -6.05
N SER A 296 -13.46 -6.92 -6.52
CA SER A 296 -13.94 -7.59 -7.74
C SER A 296 -15.32 -8.20 -7.53
N LEU A 297 -15.55 -8.87 -6.40
CA LEU A 297 -16.87 -9.41 -6.06
C LEU A 297 -17.92 -8.32 -5.88
N ALA A 298 -17.58 -7.24 -5.17
CA ALA A 298 -18.50 -6.12 -4.98
C ALA A 298 -18.94 -5.49 -6.31
N ALA A 299 -18.02 -5.35 -7.26
CA ALA A 299 -18.37 -4.86 -8.59
C ALA A 299 -19.29 -5.86 -9.33
N ALA A 300 -18.91 -7.14 -9.35
CA ALA A 300 -19.60 -8.18 -10.11
C ALA A 300 -21.07 -8.38 -9.70
N ILE A 301 -21.41 -8.28 -8.40
CA ILE A 301 -22.78 -8.50 -7.89
C ILE A 301 -23.81 -7.54 -8.54
N PHE A 302 -23.38 -6.32 -8.89
CA PHE A 302 -24.24 -5.29 -9.46
C PHE A 302 -24.09 -5.11 -10.97
N SER A 303 -23.20 -5.87 -11.60
CA SER A 303 -22.98 -5.92 -13.05
C SER A 303 -23.90 -6.95 -13.73
N GLU A 304 -23.72 -7.14 -15.05
CA GLU A 304 -24.34 -8.21 -15.81
C GLU A 304 -23.79 -9.60 -15.42
N SER A 305 -24.43 -10.68 -15.88
CA SER A 305 -24.14 -12.05 -15.43
C SER A 305 -22.69 -12.48 -15.67
N TRP A 306 -22.10 -12.05 -16.79
CA TRP A 306 -20.73 -12.37 -17.16
C TRP A 306 -19.71 -12.03 -16.06
N ALA A 307 -19.95 -10.96 -15.29
CA ALA A 307 -19.02 -10.52 -14.27
C ALA A 307 -18.95 -11.54 -13.11
N LEU A 308 -20.08 -12.15 -12.75
CA LEU A 308 -20.11 -13.22 -11.76
C LEU A 308 -19.55 -14.53 -12.31
N GLU A 309 -19.69 -14.79 -13.61
CA GLU A 309 -19.10 -15.95 -14.27
C GLU A 309 -17.57 -15.89 -14.30
N GLN A 310 -16.99 -14.69 -14.37
CA GLN A 310 -15.54 -14.48 -14.41
C GLN A 310 -14.90 -14.16 -13.05
N VAL A 311 -15.70 -13.84 -12.00
CA VAL A 311 -15.18 -13.34 -10.72
C VAL A 311 -14.19 -14.28 -10.04
N TRP A 312 -14.31 -15.59 -10.26
CA TRP A 312 -13.45 -16.60 -9.65
C TRP A 312 -11.96 -16.37 -9.96
N LEU A 313 -11.62 -15.89 -11.16
CA LEU A 313 -10.25 -15.61 -11.55
C LEU A 313 -9.65 -14.52 -10.65
N PHE A 314 -10.46 -13.52 -10.29
CA PHE A 314 -10.09 -12.41 -9.43
C PHE A 314 -10.09 -12.75 -7.94
N TRP A 315 -10.45 -13.99 -7.59
CA TRP A 315 -10.11 -14.59 -6.30
C TRP A 315 -8.82 -15.38 -6.41
N VAL A 316 -8.73 -16.29 -7.39
CA VAL A 316 -7.59 -17.21 -7.53
C VAL A 316 -6.29 -16.45 -7.78
N ALA A 317 -6.25 -15.55 -8.77
CA ALA A 317 -5.03 -14.88 -9.18
C ALA A 317 -4.43 -13.98 -8.09
N PRO A 318 -5.21 -13.11 -7.41
CA PRO A 318 -4.67 -12.31 -6.31
C PRO A 318 -4.20 -13.15 -5.11
N LEU A 319 -4.93 -14.22 -4.75
CA LEU A 319 -4.52 -15.10 -3.65
C LEU A 319 -3.21 -15.85 -3.96
N LEU A 320 -3.03 -16.31 -5.20
CA LEU A 320 -1.76 -16.90 -5.65
C LEU A 320 -0.62 -15.88 -5.60
N GLY A 321 -0.84 -14.66 -6.08
CA GLY A 321 0.15 -13.58 -5.99
C GLY A 321 0.56 -13.27 -4.55
N ALA A 322 -0.41 -13.17 -3.64
CA ALA A 322 -0.17 -12.97 -2.21
C ALA A 322 0.65 -14.11 -1.58
N ALA A 323 0.35 -15.36 -1.94
CA ALA A 323 1.11 -16.51 -1.47
C ALA A 323 2.56 -16.49 -1.96
N VAL A 324 2.79 -16.17 -3.24
CA VAL A 324 4.14 -16.01 -3.80
C VAL A 324 4.91 -14.92 -3.05
N ALA A 325 4.31 -13.76 -2.83
CA ALA A 325 4.93 -12.66 -2.10
C ALA A 325 5.31 -13.05 -0.66
N ALA A 326 4.40 -13.72 0.05
CA ALA A 326 4.65 -14.17 1.42
C ALA A 326 5.79 -15.20 1.50
N LEU A 327 5.86 -16.15 0.57
CA LEU A 327 6.95 -17.13 0.51
C LEU A 327 8.30 -16.46 0.21
N ILE A 328 8.33 -15.52 -0.73
CA ILE A 328 9.52 -14.73 -1.04
C ILE A 328 9.97 -13.92 0.18
N TYR A 329 9.03 -13.24 0.85
CA TYR A 329 9.31 -12.46 2.05
C TYR A 329 9.93 -13.32 3.17
N ARG A 330 9.37 -14.51 3.41
CA ARG A 330 9.92 -15.46 4.39
C ARG A 330 11.30 -15.99 4.02
N ALA A 331 11.58 -16.19 2.74
CA ALA A 331 12.90 -16.65 2.28
C ALA A 331 14.01 -15.61 2.52
N PHE A 332 13.67 -14.32 2.55
CA PHE A 332 14.60 -13.21 2.80
C PHE A 332 14.59 -12.70 4.25
N ALA A 333 13.63 -13.13 5.07
CA ALA A 333 13.60 -12.80 6.49
C ALA A 333 14.66 -13.63 7.24
N THR A 334 15.65 -12.96 7.83
CA THR A 334 16.81 -13.59 8.49
C THR A 334 16.51 -14.26 9.83
N GLU A 335 15.29 -14.12 10.37
CA GLU A 335 14.83 -14.77 11.60
C GLU A 335 13.34 -15.16 11.50
N PRO A 336 12.87 -16.21 12.23
CA PRO A 336 11.45 -16.55 12.29
C PRO A 336 10.66 -15.35 12.83
N THR A 337 9.96 -14.67 11.94
CA THR A 337 9.32 -13.39 12.22
C THR A 337 7.90 -13.65 12.71
N GLU A 338 7.69 -13.82 14.01
CA GLU A 338 6.37 -13.58 14.62
C GLU A 338 6.22 -12.08 14.91
N ASP A 339 6.33 -11.24 13.87
CA ASP A 339 5.96 -9.82 13.96
C ASP A 339 4.44 -9.73 13.79
N SER A 340 3.68 -9.96 14.86
CA SER A 340 2.24 -9.66 14.84
C SER A 340 2.06 -8.16 14.58
N LEU A 341 1.21 -7.78 13.61
CA LEU A 341 0.84 -6.37 13.37
C LEU A 341 0.19 -5.69 14.59
N PHE A 342 -0.18 -6.48 15.61
CA PHE A 342 -0.76 -6.04 16.87
C PHE A 342 0.15 -6.34 18.08
N GLY A 343 1.36 -6.89 17.85
CA GLY A 343 2.19 -7.50 18.90
C GLY A 343 3.36 -6.64 19.37
N GLU A 344 3.63 -5.50 18.76
CA GLU A 344 4.67 -4.58 19.19
C GLU A 344 3.98 -3.28 19.59
N ASP A 345 3.71 -3.15 20.89
CA ASP A 345 3.56 -1.90 21.66
C ASP A 345 2.41 -1.99 22.68
N GLU A 346 2.52 -2.78 23.77
CA GLU A 346 1.62 -2.58 24.92
C GLU A 346 2.30 -2.75 26.29
N THR A 347 2.59 -1.60 26.90
CA THR A 347 3.07 -1.38 28.27
C THR A 347 1.89 -1.05 29.20
N TYR A 348 1.71 -1.70 30.38
CA TYR A 348 0.60 -1.43 31.35
C TYR A 348 0.87 -0.73 32.68
N VAL A 349 -0.09 0.13 33.10
CA VAL A 349 -0.20 0.86 34.38
C VAL A 349 -0.65 -0.13 35.44
N VAL A 350 0.11 -0.26 36.52
CA VAL A 350 -0.39 -0.85 37.75
C VAL A 350 -0.83 0.30 38.66
N GLU A 351 -2.05 0.25 39.19
CA GLU A 351 -2.54 1.26 40.15
C GLU A 351 -1.88 1.10 41.54
N ASP A 352 -1.30 -0.07 41.80
CA ASP A 352 -0.57 -0.43 43.02
C ASP A 352 0.76 -1.13 42.68
N ASP A 353 1.74 -1.09 43.58
CA ASP A 353 3.03 -1.77 43.37
C ASP A 353 2.85 -3.29 43.25
N VAL A 354 3.11 -3.87 42.07
CA VAL A 354 3.13 -5.33 41.88
C VAL A 354 4.53 -5.80 41.54
N VAL A 355 5.03 -6.77 42.31
CA VAL A 355 6.30 -7.45 42.06
C VAL A 355 6.07 -8.55 41.03
N VAL A 356 6.73 -8.45 39.88
CA VAL A 356 6.74 -9.49 38.85
C VAL A 356 8.07 -10.25 38.96
N VAL A 357 7.98 -11.56 39.19
CA VAL A 357 9.13 -12.47 39.22
C VAL A 357 9.18 -13.20 37.88
N ASP A 358 10.21 -12.95 37.05
CA ASP A 358 10.40 -13.67 35.79
C ASP A 358 11.08 -15.02 36.07
N GLU A 359 10.30 -16.09 36.19
CA GLU A 359 10.83 -17.45 36.20
C GLU A 359 11.24 -17.89 34.78
N ARG A 360 12.33 -17.33 34.24
CA ARG A 360 13.02 -17.90 33.08
C ARG A 360 14.45 -18.34 33.40
N ARG A 361 14.48 -19.60 33.85
CA ARG A 361 15.56 -20.61 33.84
C ARG A 361 16.92 -20.23 33.22
N ALA A 362 17.92 -20.29 34.11
CA ALA A 362 19.22 -20.99 34.05
C ALA A 362 20.02 -21.04 32.73
#